data_AF-A0A397KY42-F1
#
_entry.id   AF-A0A397KY42-F1
#
_cell.length_a   1.000
_cell.length_b   1.000
_cell.length_c   1.000
_cell.angle_alpha   90.00
_cell.angle_beta   90.00
_cell.angle_gamma   90.00
#
_symmetry.space_group_name_H-M   'P 1'
#
loop_
_entity.id
_entity.type
_entity.pdbx_description
1 polymer ?
#
loop_
_entity_poly.entity_id
_entity_poly.type
_entity_poly.pdbx_seq_one_letter_code
_entity_poly.pdbx_strand_id
1 'polypeptide(L)'
;MNFNGRGIPTHCRCGERVGLFTSKTVKNPGRLFHSCPHGDEVCEHYCLIMDTRACESVVTGLESVVTGLEKELRGLEKELQDSKMEVKGMKNIIVCVVVLVLFCKFVM
;
A
#
# COMPACT_ATOMS: atom_id res chain seq x y z
N MET A 1 31.69 -3.54 15.28
CA MET A 1 30.24 -3.31 15.07
C MET A 1 29.63 -4.58 14.53
N ASN A 2 28.57 -5.09 15.17
CA ASN A 2 27.95 -6.37 14.84
C ASN A 2 27.06 -6.25 13.59
N PHE A 3 27.38 -7.00 12.53
CA PHE A 3 26.62 -7.04 11.26
C PHE A 3 25.47 -8.07 11.26
N ASN A 4 25.05 -8.55 12.43
CA ASN A 4 24.04 -9.62 12.56
C ASN A 4 22.59 -9.10 12.57
N GLY A 5 22.35 -7.88 12.09
CA GLY A 5 21.00 -7.30 11.97
C GLY A 5 20.41 -7.59 10.60
N ARG A 6 19.20 -8.15 10.55
CA ARG A 6 18.41 -8.20 9.30
C ARG A 6 18.15 -6.76 8.83
N GLY A 7 18.36 -6.48 7.54
CA GLY A 7 18.07 -5.16 6.94
C GLY A 7 19.15 -4.67 5.97
N ILE A 8 18.87 -3.53 5.32
CA ILE A 8 19.83 -2.85 4.45
C ILE A 8 20.86 -2.15 5.34
N PRO A 9 22.16 -2.45 5.24
CA PRO A 9 23.18 -1.79 6.04
C PRO A 9 23.24 -0.30 5.74
N THR A 10 23.19 0.53 6.78
CA THR A 10 23.18 2.00 6.65
C THR A 10 24.57 2.62 6.76
N HIS A 11 25.53 1.88 7.32
CA HIS A 11 26.90 2.34 7.54
C HIS A 11 27.90 1.27 7.08
N CYS A 12 29.02 1.72 6.55
CA CYS A 12 30.16 0.88 6.23
C CYS A 12 30.93 0.50 7.50
N ARG A 13 31.82 -0.50 7.40
CA ARG A 13 32.70 -0.90 8.51
C ARG A 13 33.64 0.22 8.96
N CYS A 14 33.98 1.17 8.09
CA CYS A 14 34.76 2.36 8.46
C CYS A 14 33.96 3.40 9.29
N GLY A 15 32.66 3.19 9.50
CA GLY A 15 31.78 4.10 10.24
C GLY A 15 31.05 5.12 9.37
N GLU A 16 31.47 5.30 8.11
CA GLU A 16 30.82 6.24 7.19
C GLU A 16 29.46 5.72 6.69
N ARG A 17 28.54 6.62 6.37
CA ARG A 17 27.25 6.24 5.76
C ARG A 17 27.49 5.66 4.37
N VAL A 18 26.80 4.56 4.04
CA VAL A 18 26.88 3.99 2.68
C VAL A 18 26.17 4.90 1.67
N GLY A 19 26.77 5.05 0.48
CA GLY A 19 26.15 5.72 -0.65
C GLY A 19 25.35 4.74 -1.51
N LEU A 20 24.33 5.24 -2.20
CA LEU A 20 23.58 4.51 -3.22
C LEU A 20 24.19 4.81 -4.60
N PHE A 21 24.59 3.76 -5.31
CA PHE A 21 25.26 3.87 -6.61
C PHE A 21 24.56 3.04 -7.67
N THR A 22 24.73 3.44 -8.92
CA THR A 22 24.18 2.74 -10.09
C THR A 22 25.31 2.03 -10.84
N SER A 23 25.15 0.73 -11.07
CA SER A 23 26.14 -0.06 -11.80
C SER A 23 26.17 0.32 -13.28
N LYS A 24 27.38 0.60 -13.77
CA LYS A 24 27.67 0.88 -15.18
C LYS A 24 28.21 -0.35 -15.92
N THR A 25 28.19 -1.51 -15.28
CA THR A 25 28.71 -2.75 -15.88
C THR A 25 27.76 -3.30 -16.94
N VAL A 26 28.30 -3.95 -17.97
CA VAL A 26 27.49 -4.61 -19.02
C VAL A 26 26.66 -5.78 -18.46
N LYS A 27 27.17 -6.46 -17.42
CA LYS A 27 26.50 -7.60 -16.79
C LYS A 27 25.30 -7.19 -15.94
N ASN A 28 25.36 -6.04 -15.28
CA ASN A 28 24.32 -5.54 -14.39
C ASN A 28 24.05 -4.03 -14.61
N PRO A 29 23.70 -3.59 -15.82
CA PRO A 29 23.54 -2.16 -16.12
C PRO A 29 22.35 -1.58 -15.34
N GLY A 30 22.51 -0.38 -14.79
CA GLY A 30 21.43 0.32 -14.09
C GLY A 30 21.09 -0.25 -12.70
N ARG A 31 21.68 -1.37 -12.29
CA ARG A 31 21.40 -1.97 -10.97
C ARG A 31 21.92 -1.08 -9.86
N LEU A 32 21.06 -0.80 -8.89
CA LEU A 32 21.41 -0.05 -7.70
C LEU A 32 22.16 -0.93 -6.69
N PHE A 33 23.17 -0.37 -6.03
CA PHE A 33 23.93 -1.04 -4.97
C PHE A 33 24.38 -0.05 -3.91
N HIS A 34 24.56 -0.53 -2.68
CA HIS A 34 25.12 0.28 -1.59
C HIS A 34 26.62 0.01 -1.47
N SER A 35 27.42 1.07 -1.40
CA SER A 35 28.88 0.97 -1.23
C SER A 35 29.43 2.06 -0.31
N CYS A 36 30.66 1.85 0.16
CA CYS A 36 31.41 2.88 0.89
C CYS A 36 31.71 4.07 -0.05
N PRO A 37 31.48 5.32 0.38
CA PRO A 37 31.79 6.49 -0.45
C PRO A 37 33.29 6.68 -0.70
N HIS A 38 34.15 6.14 0.16
CA HIS A 38 35.61 6.22 0.03
C HIS A 38 36.20 5.23 -0.97
N GLY A 39 35.39 4.34 -1.56
CA GLY A 39 35.86 3.32 -2.50
C GLY A 39 36.79 2.27 -1.85
N ASP A 40 37.45 1.49 -2.71
CA ASP A 40 38.32 0.36 -2.35
C ASP A 40 39.58 0.77 -1.60
N GLU A 41 40.00 2.04 -1.68
CA GLU A 41 41.28 2.50 -1.13
C GLU A 41 41.29 2.48 0.41
N VAL A 42 40.12 2.56 1.05
CA VAL A 42 39.99 2.67 2.51
C VAL A 42 39.26 1.46 3.11
N CYS A 43 38.46 0.75 2.33
CA CYS A 43 37.58 -0.30 2.82
C CYS A 43 37.58 -1.47 1.85
N GLU A 44 38.04 -2.64 2.31
CA GLU A 44 37.90 -3.90 1.58
C GLU A 44 36.40 -4.12 1.25
N HIS A 45 36.05 -3.96 -0.04
CA HIS A 45 34.69 -3.82 -0.53
C HIS A 45 33.69 -4.81 0.09
N TYR A 46 32.79 -4.31 0.94
CA TYR A 46 31.50 -4.96 1.15
C TYR A 46 30.46 -4.23 0.29
N CYS A 47 30.49 -4.52 -1.01
CA CYS A 47 29.48 -4.03 -1.94
C CYS A 47 28.19 -4.80 -1.66
N LEU A 48 27.22 -4.16 -1.00
CA LEU A 48 25.94 -4.79 -0.70
C LEU A 48 25.07 -4.66 -1.95
N ILE A 49 25.01 -5.76 -2.69
CA ILE A 49 24.10 -5.92 -3.82
C ILE A 49 22.68 -5.82 -3.27
N MET A 50 21.97 -4.75 -3.60
CA MET A 50 20.52 -4.72 -3.44
C MET A 50 19.92 -5.50 -4.60
N ASP A 51 19.15 -6.55 -4.30
CA ASP A 51 18.36 -7.18 -5.35
C ASP A 51 17.09 -6.37 -5.61
N THR A 52 17.22 -5.40 -6.52
CA THR A 52 16.12 -4.53 -6.94
C THR A 52 14.90 -5.33 -7.41
N ARG A 53 15.11 -6.53 -7.98
CA ARG A 53 14.06 -7.44 -8.42
C ARG A 53 13.14 -7.91 -7.30
N ALA A 54 13.68 -8.19 -6.12
CA ALA A 54 12.87 -8.59 -4.97
C ALA A 54 11.95 -7.43 -4.54
N CYS A 55 12.47 -6.20 -4.56
CA CYS A 55 11.69 -4.99 -4.29
C CYS A 55 10.61 -4.77 -5.36
N GLU A 56 10.95 -4.91 -6.65
CA GLU A 56 10.00 -4.80 -7.77
C GLU A 56 8.83 -5.79 -7.65
N SER A 57 9.10 -7.03 -7.27
CA SER A 57 8.04 -8.03 -7.06
C SER A 57 7.11 -7.70 -5.88
N VAL A 58 7.65 -7.11 -4.82
CA VAL A 58 6.86 -6.65 -3.66
C VAL A 58 6.02 -5.43 -4.03
N VAL A 59 6.59 -4.48 -4.79
CA VAL A 59 5.88 -3.29 -5.27
C VAL A 59 4.71 -3.68 -6.16
N THR A 60 4.95 -4.53 -7.16
CA THR A 60 3.89 -5.01 -8.06
C THR A 60 2.81 -5.82 -7.31
N GLY A 61 3.22 -6.62 -6.32
CA GLY A 61 2.29 -7.29 -5.41
C GLY A 61 1.43 -6.29 -4.64
N LEU A 62 2.03 -5.25 -4.07
CA LEU A 62 1.31 -4.22 -3.32
C LEU A 62 0.34 -3.43 -4.21
N GLU A 63 0.74 -3.08 -5.44
CA GLU A 63 -0.14 -2.44 -6.42
C GLU A 63 -1.38 -3.29 -6.74
N SER A 64 -1.22 -4.61 -6.85
CA SER A 64 -2.34 -5.53 -7.08
C SER A 64 -3.32 -5.57 -5.89
N VAL A 65 -2.80 -5.52 -4.65
CA VAL A 65 -3.63 -5.47 -3.44
C VAL A 65 -4.38 -4.14 -3.35
N VAL A 66 -3.71 -3.02 -3.61
CA VAL A 66 -4.32 -1.69 -3.61
C VAL A 66 -5.47 -1.63 -4.62
N THR A 67 -5.24 -2.07 -5.85
CA THR A 67 -6.29 -2.08 -6.89
C THR A 67 -7.44 -3.02 -6.55
N GLY A 68 -7.19 -4.13 -5.85
CA GLY A 68 -8.23 -5.01 -5.30
C GLY A 68 -9.09 -4.31 -4.25
N LEU A 69 -8.46 -3.70 -3.25
CA LEU A 69 -9.15 -2.97 -2.18
C LEU A 69 -9.99 -1.80 -2.71
N GLU A 70 -9.49 -1.08 -3.71
CA GLU A 70 -10.27 -0.01 -4.34
C GLU A 70 -11.55 -0.54 -5.03
N LYS A 71 -11.51 -1.75 -5.62
CA LYS A 71 -12.69 -2.36 -6.23
C LYS A 71 -13.72 -2.77 -5.18
N GLU A 72 -13.27 -3.36 -4.08
CA GLU A 72 -14.14 -3.74 -2.96
C GLU A 72 -14.80 -2.50 -2.33
N LEU A 73 -14.02 -1.42 -2.12
CA LEU A 73 -14.52 -0.17 -1.56
C LEU A 73 -15.61 0.46 -2.45
N ARG A 74 -15.39 0.45 -3.78
CA ARG A 74 -16.42 0.86 -4.76
C ARG A 74 -17.66 -0.03 -4.75
N GLY A 75 -17.51 -1.32 -4.45
CA GLY A 75 -18.62 -2.26 -4.30
C GLY A 75 -19.47 -1.93 -3.07
N LEU A 76 -18.81 -1.82 -1.91
CA LEU A 76 -19.45 -1.45 -0.65
C LEU A 76 -20.14 -0.08 -0.71
N GLU A 77 -19.55 0.89 -1.42
CA GLU A 77 -20.17 2.20 -1.61
C GLU A 77 -21.51 2.09 -2.36
N LYS A 78 -21.60 1.23 -3.38
CA LYS A 78 -22.86 0.99 -4.10
C LYS A 78 -23.91 0.31 -3.22
N GLU A 79 -23.53 -0.75 -2.51
CA GLU A 79 -24.44 -1.44 -1.57
C GLU A 79 -24.98 -0.49 -0.50
N LEU A 80 -24.14 0.42 0.01
CA LEU A 80 -24.55 1.44 0.97
C LEU A 80 -25.55 2.43 0.36
N GLN A 81 -25.36 2.86 -0.89
CA GLN A 81 -26.30 3.73 -1.59
C GLN A 81 -27.63 3.03 -1.84
N ASP A 82 -27.61 1.78 -2.25
CA ASP A 82 -28.81 0.98 -2.47
C ASP A 82 -29.58 0.81 -1.15
N SER A 83 -28.90 0.41 -0.07
CA SER A 83 -29.49 0.31 1.27
C SER A 83 -30.07 1.64 1.76
N LYS A 84 -29.38 2.76 1.52
CA LYS A 84 -29.89 4.11 1.86
C LYS A 84 -31.18 4.44 1.12
N MET A 85 -31.30 4.04 -0.15
CA MET A 85 -32.51 4.25 -0.95
C MET A 85 -33.66 3.37 -0.43
N GLU A 86 -33.39 2.12 -0.06
CA GLU A 86 -34.37 1.23 0.56
C GLU A 86 -34.91 1.77 1.88
N VAL A 87 -34.02 2.24 2.77
CA VAL A 87 -34.41 2.84 4.06
C VAL A 87 -35.28 4.09 3.85
N LYS A 88 -34.98 4.90 2.83
CA LYS A 88 -35.81 6.06 2.46
C LYS A 88 -37.19 5.61 1.95
N GLY A 89 -37.24 4.55 1.15
CA GLY A 89 -38.49 3.92 0.70
C GLY A 89 -39.34 3.40 1.86
N MET A 90 -38.72 2.67 2.79
CA MET A 90 -39.38 2.16 4.00
C MET A 90 -39.96 3.29 4.85
N LYS A 91 -39.21 4.39 5.02
CA LYS A 91 -39.72 5.58 5.74
C LYS A 91 -41.01 6.12 5.11
N ASN A 92 -41.07 6.22 3.78
CA ASN A 92 -42.28 6.68 3.10
C ASN A 92 -43.46 5.73 3.30
N ILE A 93 -43.23 4.41 3.23
CA ILE A 93 -44.29 3.41 3.43
C ILE A 93 -44.84 3.50 4.86
N ILE A 94 -43.95 3.58 5.87
CA ILE A 94 -44.36 3.71 7.27
C ILE A 94 -45.21 4.97 7.47
N VAL A 95 -44.80 6.10 6.90
CA VAL A 95 -45.58 7.35 6.96
C VAL A 95 -46.97 7.16 6.34
N CYS A 96 -47.06 6.56 5.15
CA CYS A 96 -48.35 6.29 4.50
C CYS A 96 -49.26 5.41 5.36
N VAL A 97 -48.73 4.32 5.93
CA VAL A 97 -49.50 3.40 6.79
C VAL A 97 -50.01 4.12 8.04
N VAL A 98 -49.16 4.91 8.71
CA VAL A 98 -49.57 5.68 9.90
C VAL A 98 -50.68 6.67 9.56
N VAL A 99 -50.57 7.41 8.45
CA VAL A 99 -51.60 8.35 8.00
C VAL A 99 -52.92 7.65 7.71
N LEU A 100 -52.90 6.50 7.01
CA LEU A 100 -54.11 5.74 6.70
C LEU A 100 -54.77 5.19 7.97
N VAL A 101 -54.01 4.68 8.94
CA VAL A 101 -54.56 4.18 10.21
C VAL A 101 -55.21 5.31 11.00
N LEU A 102 -54.58 6.50 11.07
CA LEU A 102 -55.17 7.66 11.72
C LEU A 102 -56.45 8.09 10.99
N PHE A 103 -56.42 8.19 9.67
CA PHE A 103 -57.61 8.52 8.86
C PHE A 103 -58.76 7.54 9.13
N CYS A 104 -58.51 6.23 9.07
CA CYS A 104 -59.52 5.22 9.37
C CYS A 104 -60.06 5.29 10.80
N LYS A 105 -59.28 5.74 11.78
CA LYS A 105 -59.73 5.89 13.17
C LYS A 105 -60.51 7.17 13.46
N PHE A 106 -60.27 8.25 12.71
CA PHE A 106 -60.92 9.54 12.95
C PHE A 106 -62.10 9.81 12.02
N VAL A 107 -62.19 9.11 10.88
CA VAL A 107 -63.24 9.30 9.86
C VAL A 107 -64.33 8.23 9.94
N MET A 108 -64.01 6.99 10.31
CA MET A 108 -64.98 5.93 10.63
C MET A 108 -65.21 5.86 12.13
#